data_AF-A0A931GK37-F1
#
_entry.id   AF-A0A931GK37-F1
#
_cell.length_a   1.000
_cell.length_b   1.000
_cell.length_c   1.000
_cell.angle_alpha   90.00
_cell.angle_beta   90.00
_cell.angle_gamma   90.00
#
_symmetry.space_group_name_H-M   'P 1'
#
loop_
_entity.id
_entity.type
_entity.pdbx_description
1 polymer ?
#
loop_
_entity_poly.entity_id
_entity_poly.type
_entity_poly.pdbx_seq_one_letter_code
_entity_poly.pdbx_strand_id
1 'polypeptide(L)'
;MDERAQRIHDAITEITQIEDPQVRAKAATEALKAIHEGNSTLAEARRDGVKELRAAGLSYRAIGPLIGVHFSRVKQLESGEPTGIHARPRKEKTGE
;
A
#
# COMPACT_ATOMS: atom_id res chain seq x y z
N MET A 1 0.58 -6.64 -15.09
CA MET A 1 0.12 -6.52 -13.69
C MET A 1 0.17 -7.91 -13.08
N ASP A 2 0.46 -8.07 -11.78
CA ASP A 2 0.42 -9.39 -11.13
C ASP A 2 -1.02 -9.93 -11.11
N GLU A 3 -1.22 -11.24 -11.32
CA GLU A 3 -2.54 -11.86 -11.40
C GLU A 3 -3.39 -11.67 -10.14
N ARG A 4 -2.75 -11.64 -8.96
CA ARG A 4 -3.44 -11.46 -7.67
C ARG A 4 -3.92 -10.02 -7.55
N ALA A 5 -3.11 -9.06 -8.01
CA ALA A 5 -3.49 -7.65 -8.06
C ALA A 5 -4.61 -7.40 -9.08
N GLN A 6 -4.61 -8.12 -10.21
CA GLN A 6 -5.68 -8.05 -11.21
C GLN A 6 -7.01 -8.52 -10.61
N ARG A 7 -7.04 -9.65 -9.89
CA ARG A 7 -8.26 -10.13 -9.22
C ARG A 7 -8.85 -9.13 -8.22
N ILE A 8 -8.00 -8.38 -7.51
CA ILE A 8 -8.48 -7.31 -6.60
C ILE A 8 -9.13 -6.19 -7.40
N HIS A 9 -8.50 -5.76 -8.51
CA HIS A 9 -9.05 -4.74 -9.40
C HIS A 9 -10.40 -5.16 -10.01
N ASP A 10 -10.49 -6.40 -10.47
CA ASP A 10 -11.70 -6.95 -11.08
C ASP A 10 -12.84 -7.01 -10.06
N ALA A 11 -12.56 -7.49 -8.84
CA ALA A 11 -13.55 -7.52 -7.76
C ALA A 11 -14.07 -6.10 -7.40
N ILE A 12 -13.20 -5.09 -7.38
CA ILE A 12 -13.64 -3.69 -7.17
C ILE A 12 -14.58 -3.25 -8.31
N THR A 13 -14.23 -3.59 -9.56
CA THR A 13 -15.04 -3.24 -10.73
C THR A 13 -16.42 -3.90 -10.66
N GLU A 14 -16.48 -5.19 -10.37
CA GLU A 14 -17.73 -5.95 -10.22
C GLU A 14 -18.64 -5.34 -9.14
N ILE A 15 -18.09 -4.97 -7.98
CA ILE A 15 -18.86 -4.32 -6.90
C ILE A 15 -19.50 -3.02 -7.39
N THR A 16 -18.75 -2.18 -8.12
CA THR A 16 -19.28 -0.89 -8.59
C THR A 16 -20.38 -1.03 -9.64
N GLN A 17 -20.47 -2.18 -10.31
CA GLN A 17 -21.45 -2.47 -11.35
C GLN A 17 -22.74 -3.13 -10.80
N ILE A 18 -22.80 -3.47 -9.51
CA ILE A 18 -24.02 -4.01 -8.89
C ILE A 18 -25.17 -3.01 -9.05
N GLU A 19 -26.30 -3.45 -9.62
CA GLU A 19 -27.45 -2.58 -9.91
C GLU A 19 -28.15 -2.09 -8.63
N ASP A 20 -28.42 -2.99 -7.69
CA ASP A 20 -29.10 -2.68 -6.44
C ASP A 20 -28.21 -1.78 -5.55
N PRO A 21 -28.66 -0.56 -5.19
CA PRO A 21 -27.86 0.38 -4.44
C PRO A 21 -27.55 -0.07 -3.00
N GLN A 22 -28.46 -0.80 -2.35
CA GLN A 22 -28.24 -1.31 -1.00
C GLN A 22 -27.22 -2.44 -1.03
N VAL A 23 -27.32 -3.36 -2.00
CA VAL A 23 -26.35 -4.46 -2.17
C VAL A 23 -24.97 -3.89 -2.52
N ARG A 24 -24.90 -2.94 -3.45
CA ARG A 24 -23.66 -2.25 -3.85
C ARG A 24 -22.99 -1.57 -2.65
N ALA A 25 -23.73 -0.79 -1.87
CA ALA A 25 -23.19 -0.07 -0.72
C ALA A 25 -22.66 -1.03 0.36
N LYS A 26 -23.37 -2.14 0.62
CA LYS A 26 -22.92 -3.18 1.55
C LYS A 26 -21.62 -3.83 1.09
N ALA A 27 -21.58 -4.31 -0.17
CA ALA A 27 -20.39 -4.95 -0.73
C ALA A 27 -19.17 -4.00 -0.76
N ALA A 28 -19.37 -2.73 -1.13
CA ALA A 28 -18.33 -1.73 -1.10
C ALA A 28 -17.79 -1.47 0.32
N THR A 29 -18.67 -1.45 1.33
CA THR A 29 -18.28 -1.28 2.74
C THR A 29 -17.42 -2.44 3.22
N GLU A 30 -17.81 -3.68 2.91
CA GLU A 30 -17.05 -4.88 3.25
C GLU A 30 -15.68 -4.91 2.55
N ALA A 31 -15.64 -4.55 1.26
CA ALA A 31 -14.39 -4.47 0.50
C ALA A 31 -13.45 -3.40 1.05
N LEU A 32 -13.95 -2.21 1.40
CA LEU A 32 -13.15 -1.15 2.01
C LEU A 32 -12.55 -1.59 3.34
N LYS A 33 -13.30 -2.33 4.16
CA LYS A 33 -12.81 -2.91 5.42
C LYS A 33 -11.68 -3.91 5.16
N ALA A 34 -11.86 -4.84 4.22
CA ALA A 34 -10.84 -5.82 3.87
C ALA A 34 -9.56 -5.15 3.31
N ILE A 35 -9.70 -4.11 2.48
CA ILE A 35 -8.57 -3.32 1.98
C ILE A 35 -7.85 -2.63 3.14
N HIS A 36 -8.59 -2.02 4.08
CA HIS A 36 -8.01 -1.36 5.24
C HIS A 36 -7.19 -2.34 6.10
N GLU A 37 -7.76 -3.51 6.41
CA GLU A 37 -7.11 -4.57 7.18
C GLU A 37 -5.87 -5.13 6.44
N GLY A 38 -6.00 -5.41 5.14
CA GLY A 38 -4.92 -5.95 4.32
C GLY A 38 -3.80 -4.94 3.98
N ASN A 39 -4.07 -3.63 4.08
CA ASN A 39 -3.10 -2.60 3.69
C ASN A 39 -1.82 -2.64 4.54
N SER A 40 -1.91 -2.91 5.85
CA SER A 40 -0.70 -3.04 6.69
C SER A 40 0.12 -4.25 6.28
N THR A 41 -0.54 -5.40 6.11
CA THR A 41 0.11 -6.67 5.71
C THR A 41 0.80 -6.55 4.36
N LEU A 42 0.17 -5.93 3.36
CA LEU A 42 0.77 -5.70 2.05
C LEU A 42 1.94 -4.71 2.12
N ALA A 43 1.82 -3.68 2.97
CA ALA A 43 2.89 -2.71 3.17
C ALA A 43 4.12 -3.34 3.84
N GLU A 44 3.91 -4.23 4.82
CA GLU A 44 4.95 -5.01 5.49
C GLU A 44 5.62 -5.98 4.52
N ALA A 45 4.85 -6.81 3.81
CA ALA A 45 5.37 -7.74 2.81
C ALA A 45 6.23 -7.03 1.75
N ARG A 46 5.81 -5.84 1.29
CA ARG A 46 6.60 -5.02 0.37
C ARG A 46 7.91 -4.53 0.99
N ARG A 47 7.90 -4.10 2.25
CA ARG A 47 9.12 -3.65 2.95
C ARG A 47 10.09 -4.81 3.13
N ASP A 48 9.59 -5.97 3.52
CA ASP A 48 10.43 -7.14 3.75
C ASP A 48 11.04 -7.65 2.44
N GLY A 49 10.27 -7.68 1.34
CA GLY A 49 10.83 -7.96 0.02
C GLY A 49 11.92 -6.97 -0.41
N VAL A 50 11.79 -5.67 -0.10
CA VAL A 50 12.86 -4.69 -0.35
C VAL A 50 14.11 -5.00 0.49
N LYS A 51 13.97 -5.35 1.77
CA LYS A 51 15.10 -5.70 2.64
C LYS A 51 15.81 -6.97 2.14
N GLU A 52 15.07 -7.97 1.70
CA GLU A 52 15.62 -9.20 1.11
C GLU A 52 16.43 -8.92 -0.14
N LEU A 53 15.90 -8.10 -1.07
CA LEU A 53 16.62 -7.69 -2.28
C LEU A 53 17.88 -6.87 -1.95
N ARG A 54 17.84 -6.05 -0.89
CA ARG A 54 19.00 -5.31 -0.39
C ARG A 54 20.05 -6.22 0.22
N ALA A 55 19.63 -7.22 1.00
CA ALA A 55 20.51 -8.25 1.55
C ALA A 55 21.16 -9.11 0.45
N ALA A 56 20.45 -9.34 -0.67
CA ALA A 56 20.97 -9.98 -1.88
C ALA A 56 21.93 -9.09 -2.70
N GLY A 57 22.23 -7.87 -2.24
CA GLY A 57 23.23 -6.98 -2.84
C GLY A 57 22.72 -6.03 -3.92
N LEU A 58 21.41 -6.00 -4.22
CA LEU A 58 20.88 -5.10 -5.24
C LEU A 58 20.92 -3.64 -4.77
N SER A 59 21.25 -2.72 -5.68
CA SER A 59 21.18 -1.28 -5.41
C SER A 59 19.73 -0.76 -5.45
N TYR A 60 19.43 0.35 -4.78
CA TYR A 60 18.09 0.97 -4.84
C TYR A 60 17.63 1.29 -6.27
N ARG A 61 18.58 1.67 -7.14
CA ARG A 61 18.31 1.97 -8.56
C ARG A 61 17.96 0.72 -9.36
N ALA A 62 18.47 -0.45 -8.96
CA ALA A 62 18.11 -1.73 -9.56
C ALA A 62 16.76 -2.23 -9.05
N ILE A 63 16.48 -2.08 -7.75
CA ILE A 63 15.23 -2.56 -7.14
C ILE A 63 14.01 -1.80 -7.64
N GLY A 64 14.11 -0.48 -7.80
CA GLY A 64 12.97 0.37 -8.18
C GLY A 64 12.20 -0.12 -9.41
N PRO A 65 12.87 -0.28 -10.57
CA PRO A 65 12.25 -0.82 -11.78
C PRO A 65 11.68 -2.22 -11.60
N LEU A 66 12.30 -3.09 -10.81
CA LEU A 66 11.85 -4.49 -10.61
C LEU A 66 10.50 -4.57 -9.93
N ILE A 67 10.22 -3.67 -8.97
CA ILE A 67 8.97 -3.67 -8.19
C ILE A 67 8.02 -2.54 -8.60
N GLY A 68 8.34 -1.78 -9.64
CA GLY A 68 7.51 -0.71 -10.18
C GLY A 68 7.44 0.56 -9.32
N VAL A 69 8.51 0.93 -8.61
CA VAL A 69 8.56 2.17 -7.81
C VAL A 69 9.85 2.97 -8.07
N HIS A 70 9.85 4.27 -7.78
CA HIS A 70 11.05 5.09 -7.88
C HIS A 70 12.11 4.71 -6.82
N PHE A 71 13.41 4.87 -7.12
CA PHE A 71 14.49 4.47 -6.20
C PHE A 71 14.39 5.15 -4.82
N SER A 72 13.95 6.41 -4.76
CA SER A 72 13.73 7.12 -3.48
C SER A 72 12.70 6.42 -2.62
N ARG A 73 11.67 5.81 -3.24
CA ARG A 73 10.66 5.04 -2.52
C ARG A 73 11.23 3.74 -1.96
N VAL A 74 12.14 3.08 -2.69
CA VAL A 74 12.86 1.90 -2.18
C VAL A 74 13.67 2.26 -0.92
N LYS A 75 14.42 3.37 -0.95
CA LYS A 75 15.18 3.84 0.21
C LYS A 75 14.28 4.07 1.43
N GLN A 76 13.12 4.69 1.25
CA GLN A 76 12.14 4.91 2.32
C GLN A 76 11.55 3.60 2.86
N LEU A 77 11.30 2.62 2.00
CA LEU A 77 10.75 1.32 2.40
C LEU A 77 11.76 0.54 3.25
N GLU A 78 13.05 0.64 2.95
CA GLU A 78 14.12 0.03 3.75
C GLU A 78 14.35 0.77 5.07
N SER A 79 14.40 2.11 5.07
CA SER A 79 14.67 2.90 6.28
C SER A 79 13.54 2.90 7.31
N GLY A 80 12.33 2.50 6.90
CA GLY A 80 11.14 2.54 7.76
C GLY A 80 10.64 3.96 8.06
N GLU A 81 11.21 4.98 7.42
CA GLU A 81 10.86 6.37 7.69
C GLU A 81 9.39 6.64 7.29
N PRO A 82 8.56 7.23 8.18
CA PRO A 82 7.18 7.56 7.87
C PRO A 82 7.11 8.49 6.66
N THR A 83 6.13 8.28 5.78
CA THR A 83 5.85 9.20 4.67
C THR A 83 4.50 9.89 4.87
N GLY A 84 4.45 11.22 4.68
CA GLY A 84 3.21 12.01 4.65
C GLY A 84 2.95 12.80 5.94
N ILE A 85 1.67 13.06 6.25
CA ILE A 85 1.22 13.85 7.41
C ILE A 85 1.74 13.27 8.74
N HIS A 86 2.02 11.96 8.77
CA HIS A 86 2.61 11.25 9.91
C HIS A 86 4.12 11.45 10.09
N ALA A 87 4.82 12.01 9.10
CA ALA A 87 6.24 12.37 9.21
C ALA A 87 6.45 13.75 9.84
N ARG A 88 5.39 14.58 9.93
CA ARG A 88 5.46 15.85 10.63
C ARG A 88 5.29 15.57 12.13
N PRO A 89 6.22 15.99 13.01
CA PRO A 89 5.92 16.02 14.44
C PRO A 89 4.66 16.86 14.60
N ARG A 90 3.63 16.29 15.25
CA ARG A 90 2.42 17.01 15.60
C ARG A 90 2.88 18.19 16.44
N LYS A 91 2.82 19.41 15.90
CA LYS A 91 3.18 20.62 16.64
C LYS A 91 2.31 20.61 17.90
N GLU A 92 2.94 20.36 19.04
CA GLU A 92 2.28 20.33 20.33
C GLU A 92 1.59 21.69 20.48
N LYS A 93 0.27 21.68 20.68
CA LYS A 93 -0.44 22.91 21.02
C LYS A 93 0.04 23.31 22.40
N THR A 94 1.03 24.20 22.48
CA THR A 94 1.30 24.97 23.69
C THR A 94 0.01 25.70 24.03
N GLY A 95 -0.61 25.28 25.14
CA GLY A 95 -1.82 25.85 25.68
C GLY A 95 -1.64 27.29 26.15
N GLU A 96 -2.80 27.90 26.40
CA GLU A 96 -3.11 29.29 26.75
C GLU A 96 -2.20 29.96 27.79
#